data_AF-A0AAV6X4R1-F1
#
_entry.id   AF-A0AAV6X4R1-F1
#
_cell.length_a   1.000
_cell.length_b   1.000
_cell.length_c   1.000
_cell.angle_alpha   90.00
_cell.angle_beta   90.00
_cell.angle_gamma   90.00
#
_symmetry.space_group_name_H-M   'P 1'
#
loop_
_entity.id
_entity.type
_entity.pdbx_description
1 polymer ?
#
loop_
_entity_poly.entity_id
_entity_poly.type
_entity_poly.pdbx_seq_one_letter_code
_entity_poly.pdbx_strand_id
1 'polypeptide(L)'
;MKGINSFNSSTDQDALLAFKATITSDIYGILANNWSANNTSVCYWIGVSCGIKHQRVTSLNLSGFHVRGTVAPHLGNLTFLRSLDISFNNS
;
A
#
# COMPACT_ATOMS: atom_id res chain seq x y z
N MET A 1 8.77 -32.33 -3.05
CA MET A 1 7.61 -32.41 -2.13
C MET A 1 7.08 -30.99 -1.92
N LYS A 2 5.79 -30.76 -2.25
CA LYS A 2 4.93 -29.56 -2.04
C LYS A 2 5.59 -28.20 -2.38
N GLY A 3 5.25 -27.48 -3.45
CA GLY A 3 3.93 -27.28 -4.06
C GLY A 3 3.16 -26.20 -3.29
N ILE A 4 3.43 -24.93 -3.58
CA ILE A 4 2.48 -23.83 -3.30
C ILE A 4 2.47 -22.90 -4.52
N ASN A 5 1.47 -23.08 -5.37
CA ASN A 5 1.00 -22.05 -6.28
C ASN A 5 0.47 -20.90 -5.40
N SER A 6 1.19 -19.79 -5.32
CA SER A 6 0.62 -18.55 -4.79
C SER A 6 -0.17 -17.89 -5.91
N PHE A 7 -1.48 -18.03 -5.85
CA PHE A 7 -2.44 -17.45 -6.78
C PHE A 7 -2.38 -15.91 -6.71
N ASN A 8 -1.76 -15.26 -7.70
CA ASN A 8 -2.06 -13.95 -8.34
C ASN A 8 -2.72 -12.78 -7.55
N SER A 9 -2.68 -12.77 -6.22
CA SER A 9 -3.09 -11.66 -5.34
C SER A 9 -1.90 -10.95 -4.70
N SER A 10 -0.66 -11.32 -5.05
CA SER A 10 0.55 -10.88 -4.35
C SER A 10 1.13 -9.54 -4.83
N THR A 11 0.86 -9.09 -6.06
CA THR A 11 1.60 -7.93 -6.63
C THR A 11 1.32 -6.59 -5.95
N ASP A 12 0.06 -6.27 -5.64
CA ASP A 12 -0.28 -5.00 -4.99
C ASP A 12 0.13 -4.98 -3.52
N GLN A 13 -0.05 -6.10 -2.81
CA GLN A 13 0.39 -6.23 -1.41
C GLN A 13 1.91 -6.09 -1.31
N ASP A 14 2.66 -6.79 -2.16
CA ASP A 14 4.13 -6.71 -2.18
C ASP A 14 4.59 -5.27 -2.49
N ALA A 15 3.96 -4.61 -3.47
CA ALA A 15 4.28 -3.22 -3.83
C ALA A 15 4.01 -2.23 -2.68
N LEU A 16 2.88 -2.39 -1.98
CA LEU A 16 2.52 -1.53 -0.85
C LEU A 16 3.39 -1.80 0.39
N LEU A 17 3.74 -3.05 0.67
CA LEU A 17 4.67 -3.40 1.75
C LEU A 17 6.09 -2.91 1.45
N ALA A 18 6.54 -3.01 0.20
CA ALA A 18 7.82 -2.45 -0.23
C ALA A 18 7.82 -0.93 -0.10
N PHE A 19 6.73 -0.25 -0.49
CA PHE A 19 6.57 1.19 -0.26
C PHE A 19 6.60 1.53 1.24
N LYS A 20 5.86 0.79 2.09
CA LYS A 20 5.89 0.95 3.55
C LYS A 20 7.30 0.83 4.12
N ALA A 21 8.13 -0.09 3.61
CA ALA A 21 9.51 -0.24 4.06
C ALA A 21 10.41 0.98 3.77
N THR A 22 10.02 1.84 2.81
CA THR A 22 10.74 3.10 2.50
C THR A 22 10.28 4.29 3.35
N ILE A 23 9.22 4.11 4.15
CA ILE A 23 8.74 5.13 5.10
C ILE A 23 9.68 5.15 6.31
N THR A 24 10.38 6.26 6.49
CA THR A 24 11.33 6.48 7.59
C THR A 24 10.68 7.02 8.86
N SER A 25 9.47 7.60 8.74
CA SER A 25 8.70 8.10 9.88
C SER A 25 7.21 7.90 9.64
N ASP A 26 6.51 7.36 10.63
CA ASP A 26 5.05 7.18 10.68
C ASP A 26 4.64 7.50 12.12
N ILE A 27 4.55 8.80 12.45
CA ILE A 27 4.47 9.25 13.85
C ILE A 27 3.22 8.76 14.59
N TYR A 28 2.14 8.48 13.85
CA TYR A 28 0.89 7.96 14.38
C TYR A 28 0.78 6.44 14.25
N GLY A 29 1.78 5.79 13.63
CA GLY A 29 1.79 4.34 13.41
C GLY A 29 0.64 3.85 12.52
N ILE A 30 0.08 4.71 11.66
CA ILE A 30 -1.10 4.36 10.84
C ILE A 30 -0.73 3.23 9.89
N LEU A 31 0.39 3.38 9.16
CA LEU A 31 0.85 2.36 8.23
C LEU A 31 1.46 1.17 8.98
N ALA A 32 2.21 1.43 10.06
CA ALA A 32 2.83 0.41 10.90
C ALA A 32 1.81 -0.62 11.40
N ASN A 33 0.68 -0.16 11.93
CA ASN A 33 -0.33 -1.00 12.58
C ASN A 33 -1.38 -1.58 11.61
N ASN A 34 -1.59 -0.95 10.45
CA ASN A 34 -2.68 -1.34 9.55
C ASN A 34 -2.23 -2.13 8.31
N TRP A 35 -1.11 -1.74 7.68
CA TRP A 35 -0.62 -2.38 6.46
C TRP A 35 0.19 -3.62 6.82
N SER A 36 -0.39 -4.81 6.68
CA SER A 36 0.21 -6.07 7.16
C SER A 36 0.04 -7.22 6.17
N ALA A 37 1.11 -7.99 5.98
CA ALA A 37 1.10 -9.23 5.17
C ALA A 37 0.10 -10.27 5.70
N ASN A 38 -0.23 -10.21 7.00
CA ASN A 38 -1.18 -11.12 7.63
C ASN A 38 -2.64 -10.73 7.41
N ASN A 39 -2.91 -9.57 6.81
CA ASN A 39 -4.28 -9.11 6.53
C ASN A 39 -4.77 -9.69 5.20
N THR A 40 -6.04 -10.08 5.14
CA THR A 40 -6.62 -10.88 4.04
C THR A 40 -6.79 -10.09 2.74
N SER A 41 -6.88 -8.75 2.77
CA SER A 41 -6.92 -7.93 1.56
C SER A 41 -6.38 -6.51 1.80
N VAL A 42 -5.58 -6.01 0.85
CA VAL A 42 -5.09 -4.62 0.84
C VAL A 42 -6.21 -3.59 0.71
N CYS A 43 -7.37 -3.99 0.20
CA CYS A 43 -8.52 -3.10 0.02
C CYS A 43 -9.17 -2.67 1.34
N TYR A 44 -8.81 -3.33 2.45
CA TYR A 44 -9.21 -2.93 3.80
C TYR A 44 -8.16 -2.09 4.52
N TRP A 45 -7.05 -1.77 3.86
CA TRP A 45 -6.02 -0.94 4.46
C TRP A 45 -6.44 0.53 4.46
N ILE A 46 -6.16 1.22 5.56
CA ILE A 46 -6.40 2.65 5.70
C ILE A 46 -5.63 3.39 4.60
N GLY A 47 -6.34 4.29 3.92
CA GLY A 47 -5.80 5.06 2.80
C GLY A 47 -5.76 4.31 1.47
N VAL A 48 -6.20 3.04 1.40
CA VAL A 48 -6.22 2.25 0.16
C VAL A 48 -7.64 2.15 -0.38
N SER A 49 -7.83 2.35 -1.69
CA SER A 49 -9.10 2.05 -2.37
C SER A 49 -8.88 1.15 -3.57
N CYS A 50 -9.70 0.11 -3.66
CA CYS A 50 -9.66 -0.85 -4.76
C CYS A 50 -10.82 -0.67 -5.73
N GLY A 51 -10.57 -1.00 -7.00
CA GLY A 51 -11.61 -1.06 -8.02
C GLY A 51 -12.53 -2.27 -7.83
N ILE A 52 -13.83 -2.09 -8.04
CA ILE A 52 -14.87 -3.11 -7.80
C ILE A 52 -14.63 -4.38 -8.64
N LYS A 53 -14.26 -4.22 -9.92
CA LYS A 53 -14.20 -5.31 -10.90
C LYS A 53 -13.00 -6.25 -10.70
N HIS A 54 -11.83 -5.69 -10.42
CA HIS A 54 -10.57 -6.45 -10.37
C HIS A 54 -9.98 -6.55 -8.96
N GLN A 55 -10.57 -5.84 -7.97
CA GLN A 55 -10.07 -5.78 -6.60
C GLN A 55 -8.58 -5.38 -6.52
N ARG A 56 -8.15 -4.54 -7.47
CA ARG A 56 -6.80 -3.97 -7.58
C ARG A 56 -6.78 -2.58 -7.00
N VAL A 57 -5.63 -2.17 -6.46
CA VAL A 57 -5.44 -0.83 -5.91
C VAL A 57 -5.62 0.20 -7.02
N THR A 58 -6.51 1.16 -6.78
CA THR A 58 -6.82 2.25 -7.72
C THR A 58 -6.53 3.62 -7.15
N SER A 59 -6.54 3.76 -5.82
CA SER A 59 -6.19 5.00 -5.14
C SER A 59 -5.39 4.72 -3.88
N LEU A 60 -4.39 5.57 -3.63
CA LEU A 60 -3.72 5.72 -2.35
C LEU A 60 -3.93 7.15 -1.87
N ASN A 61 -4.52 7.30 -0.69
CA ASN A 61 -4.66 8.58 -0.01
C ASN A 61 -4.00 8.48 1.37
N LEU A 62 -2.81 9.07 1.45
CA LEU A 62 -1.98 9.19 2.65
C LEU A 62 -1.89 10.66 3.08
N SER A 63 -2.79 11.51 2.61
CA SER A 63 -2.77 12.93 2.91
C SER A 63 -2.92 13.15 4.42
N GLY A 64 -2.03 13.94 5.01
CA GLY A 64 -2.11 14.28 6.43
C GLY A 64 -1.76 13.14 7.39
N PHE A 65 -1.23 12.01 6.90
CA PHE A 65 -0.84 10.89 7.77
C PHE A 65 0.44 11.15 8.57
N HIS A 66 1.10 12.28 8.31
CA HIS A 66 2.37 12.67 8.94
C HIS A 66 3.46 11.60 8.74
N VAL A 67 3.47 11.02 7.54
CA VAL A 67 4.47 10.04 7.12
C VAL A 67 5.62 10.74 6.39
N ARG A 68 6.87 10.37 6.70
CA ARG A 68 8.06 10.82 5.95
C ARG A 68 8.76 9.65 5.32
N GLY A 69 9.20 9.80 4.08
CA GLY A 69 9.93 8.78 3.34
C GLY A 69 10.10 9.19 1.88
N THR A 70 10.46 8.23 1.04
CA THR A 70 10.62 8.42 -0.40
C THR A 70 9.48 7.78 -1.16
N VAL A 71 9.04 8.42 -2.25
CA VAL A 71 8.13 7.77 -3.21
C VAL A 71 8.92 6.67 -3.93
N ALA A 72 8.70 5.43 -3.54
CA ALA A 72 9.46 4.29 -4.05
C ALA A 72 9.03 3.90 -5.47
N PRO A 73 9.96 3.47 -6.34
CA PRO A 73 9.63 2.92 -7.67
C PRO A 73 8.64 1.76 -7.64
N HIS A 74 8.56 1.06 -6.50
CA HIS A 74 7.62 -0.05 -6.28
C HIS A 74 6.15 0.33 -6.47
N LEU A 75 5.77 1.61 -6.28
CA LEU A 75 4.42 2.06 -6.62
C LEU A 75 4.11 1.90 -8.11
N GLY A 76 5.13 1.83 -8.98
CA GLY A 76 4.98 1.51 -10.40
C GLY A 76 4.45 0.10 -10.68
N ASN A 77 4.50 -0.82 -9.70
CA ASN A 77 3.90 -2.15 -9.81
C ASN A 77 2.38 -2.12 -9.59
N LEU A 78 1.83 -1.03 -9.05
CA LEU A 78 0.39 -0.82 -8.90
C LEU A 78 -0.23 -0.39 -10.24
N THR A 79 -0.27 -1.32 -11.19
CA THR A 79 -0.68 -1.08 -12.59
C THR A 79 -2.10 -0.51 -12.79
N PHE A 80 -2.95 -0.57 -11.75
CA PHE A 80 -4.32 -0.02 -11.75
C PHE A 80 -4.43 1.31 -10.98
N LEU A 81 -3.34 1.79 -10.37
CA LEU A 81 -3.30 3.03 -9.61
C LEU A 81 -3.60 4.21 -10.54
N ARG A 82 -4.59 5.02 -10.15
CA ARG A 82 -5.04 6.22 -10.89
C ARG A 82 -4.88 7.48 -10.07
N SER A 83 -4.86 7.35 -8.75
CA SER A 83 -4.76 8.47 -7.81
C SER A 83 -3.74 8.15 -6.73
N LEU A 84 -2.80 9.08 -6.52
CA LEU A 84 -1.82 9.04 -5.45
C LEU A 84 -1.82 10.41 -4.77
N ASP A 85 -2.36 10.46 -3.56
CA ASP A 85 -2.32 11.63 -2.70
C ASP A 85 -1.41 11.37 -1.51
N ILE A 86 -0.29 12.09 -1.47
CA ILE A 86 0.70 12.08 -0.40
C ILE A 86 0.93 13.49 0.16
N SER A 87 -0.04 14.39 -0.07
CA SER A 87 0.04 15.78 0.35
C SER A 87 -0.06 15.94 1.88
N PHE A 88 0.24 17.14 2.38
CA PHE A 88 0.09 17.49 3.80
C PHE A 88 0.79 16.55 4.81
N ASN A 89 1.90 15.91 4.40
CA ASN A 89 2.70 15.03 5.25
C ASN A 89 3.91 15.73 5.92
N ASN A 90 4.04 17.04 5.72
CA ASN A 90 5.13 17.85 6.25
C ASN A 90 4.62 18.68 7.44
N SER A 91 4.66 18.11 8.64
CA SER A 91 4.66 18.89 9.91
C SER A 91 6.06 18.84 10.51
#